data_AF-A0A7L3TIY9-F1
#
_entry.id   AF-A0A7L3TIY9-F1
#
_cell.length_a   1.000
_cell.length_b   1.000
_cell.length_c   1.000
_cell.angle_alpha   90.00
_cell.angle_beta   90.00
_cell.angle_gamma   90.00
#
_symmetry.space_group_name_H-M   'P 1'
#
loop_
_entity.id
_entity.type
_entity.pdbx_description
1 polymer ?
#
loop_
_entity_poly.entity_id
_entity_poly.type
_entity_poly.pdbx_seq_one_letter_code
_entity_poly.pdbx_strand_id
1 'polypeptide(L)' 'PLLPPQIPTWVSEGPSEEAAVCVNCQNNSVGERCDGCRPGFFLLDGACTRSGGG' A
#
# COMPACT_ATOMS: atom_id res chain seq x y z
N PRO A 1 26.81 -1.27 -5.35
CA PRO A 1 26.88 0.07 -4.72
C PRO A 1 26.09 1.08 -5.56
N LEU A 2 25.02 1.66 -5.03
CA LEU A 2 24.27 2.70 -5.73
C LEU A 2 25.20 3.90 -5.91
N LEU A 3 25.44 4.34 -7.15
CA LEU A 3 26.32 5.49 -7.40
C LEU A 3 25.61 6.78 -6.91
N PRO A 4 26.14 7.45 -5.86
CA PRO A 4 25.55 8.67 -5.32
C PRO A 4 25.33 9.82 -6.32
N PRO A 5 26.17 10.04 -7.36
CA PRO A 5 26.02 11.22 -8.21
C PRO A 5 24.89 11.14 -9.23
N GLN A 6 24.22 9.99 -9.38
CA GLN A 6 23.11 9.83 -10.34
C GLN A 6 21.74 10.00 -9.68
N ILE A 7 21.65 10.08 -8.35
CA ILE A 7 20.40 10.25 -7.61
C ILE A 7 19.54 11.44 -8.13
N PRO A 8 20.10 12.61 -8.49
CA PRO A 8 19.26 13.71 -8.99
C PRO A 8 18.69 13.50 -10.41
N THR A 9 19.13 12.49 -11.17
CA THR A 9 18.48 12.12 -12.44
C THR A 9 17.29 11.17 -12.23
N TRP A 10 17.04 10.72 -11.00
CA TRP A 10 15.98 9.78 -10.67
C TRP A 10 14.71 10.56 -10.41
N VAL A 11 14.09 11.07 -11.49
CA VAL A 11 12.76 11.71 -11.53
C VAL A 11 12.62 12.95 -10.62
N SER A 12 12.27 14.10 -11.21
CA SER A 12 12.12 15.35 -10.46
C SER A 12 10.97 15.34 -9.45
N GLU A 13 9.89 14.58 -9.71
CA GLU A 13 8.69 14.53 -8.87
C GLU A 13 8.00 13.15 -8.96
N GLY A 14 7.40 12.69 -7.87
CA GLY A 14 6.62 11.44 -7.84
C GLY A 14 5.32 11.52 -8.67
N PRO A 15 4.59 10.40 -8.81
CA PRO A 15 3.26 10.41 -9.41
C PRO A 15 2.30 11.32 -8.62
N SER A 16 1.28 11.86 -9.29
CA SER A 16 0.20 12.60 -8.62
C SER A 16 -0.54 11.70 -7.61
N GLU A 17 -1.21 12.29 -6.62
CA GLU A 17 -1.89 11.52 -5.57
C GLU A 17 -2.90 10.51 -6.14
N GLU A 18 -3.62 10.92 -7.18
CA GLU A 18 -4.57 10.10 -7.94
C GLU A 18 -3.91 8.91 -8.67
N ALA A 19 -2.64 9.03 -9.06
CA ALA A 19 -1.86 8.00 -9.73
C ALA A 19 -0.94 7.22 -8.78
N ALA A 20 -0.85 7.62 -7.50
CA ALA A 20 0.03 7.01 -6.53
C ALA A 20 -0.55 5.68 -6.04
N VAL A 21 0.24 4.61 -6.17
CA VAL A 21 -0.11 3.26 -5.71
C VAL A 21 0.60 2.93 -4.40
N CYS A 22 -0.12 2.30 -3.48
CA CYS A 22 0.44 1.79 -2.24
C CYS A 22 1.12 0.44 -2.49
N VAL A 23 2.44 0.38 -2.25
CA VAL A 23 3.23 -0.85 -2.47
C VAL A 23 3.33 -1.76 -1.24
N ASN A 24 2.92 -1.29 -0.06
CA ASN A 24 3.01 -2.04 1.19
C ASN A 24 1.81 -1.79 2.13
N CYS A 25 0.65 -2.32 1.76
CA CYS A 25 -0.58 -2.22 2.53
C CYS A 25 -0.48 -2.85 3.93
N GLN A 26 -0.91 -2.11 4.95
CA GLN A 26 -0.90 -2.53 6.36
C GLN A 26 -2.25 -3.12 6.79
N ASN A 27 -2.35 -3.65 8.01
CA ASN A 27 -3.62 -4.05 8.62
C ASN A 27 -4.45 -5.06 7.80
N ASN A 28 -3.80 -5.99 7.08
CA ASN A 28 -4.45 -6.97 6.19
C ASN A 28 -5.31 -6.35 5.07
N SER A 29 -5.02 -5.10 4.69
CA SER A 29 -5.62 -4.47 3.53
C SER A 29 -4.91 -4.86 2.21
N VAL A 30 -5.53 -4.53 1.09
CA VAL A 30 -5.09 -4.80 -0.29
C VAL A 30 -5.71 -3.78 -1.25
N GLY A 31 -5.16 -3.68 -2.46
CA GLY A 31 -5.63 -2.75 -3.51
C GLY A 31 -4.61 -1.63 -3.76
N GLU A 32 -4.79 -0.90 -4.86
CA GLU A 32 -3.91 0.22 -5.23
C GLU A 32 -3.88 1.32 -4.17
N ARG A 33 -4.96 1.43 -3.38
CA ARG A 33 -5.14 2.41 -2.31
C ARG A 33 -5.30 1.78 -0.93
N CYS A 34 -5.04 0.48 -0.80
CA CYS A 34 -5.22 -0.29 0.45
C CYS A 34 -6.62 -0.19 1.06
N ASP A 35 -7.64 -0.07 0.22
CA ASP A 35 -9.05 0.15 0.56
C ASP A 35 -9.86 -1.16 0.61
N GLY A 36 -9.31 -2.27 0.11
CA GLY A 36 -9.88 -3.61 0.24
C GLY A 36 -9.28 -4.40 1.39
N CYS A 37 -9.99 -5.43 1.87
CA CYS A 37 -9.43 -6.42 2.80
C CYS A 37 -8.95 -7.67 2.06
N ARG A 38 -7.86 -8.27 2.55
CA ARG A 38 -7.37 -9.55 2.04
C ARG A 38 -8.45 -10.63 2.16
N PRO A 39 -8.48 -11.64 1.27
CA PRO A 39 -9.41 -12.74 1.37
C PRO A 39 -9.42 -13.38 2.76
N GLY A 40 -10.61 -13.54 3.34
CA GLY A 40 -10.79 -14.06 4.70
C GLY A 40 -10.70 -13.00 5.82
N PHE A 41 -10.51 -11.73 5.47
CA PHE A 41 -10.61 -10.58 6.38
C PHE A 41 -11.76 -9.67 5.96
N PHE A 42 -12.36 -9.02 6.94
CA PHE A 42 -13.52 -8.13 6.75
C PHE A 42 -13.27 -6.80 7.49
N LEU A 43 -13.79 -5.70 6.95
CA LEU A 43 -13.66 -4.40 7.59
C LEU A 43 -14.53 -4.37 8.86
N LEU A 44 -13.89 -4.27 10.01
CA LEU A 44 -14.52 -4.16 11.31
C LEU A 44 -13.80 -3.07 12.11
N ASP A 45 -14.55 -2.08 12.59
CA ASP A 45 -14.00 -0.95 13.36
C ASP A 45 -12.81 -0.24 12.67
N GLY A 46 -12.90 -0.06 11.34
CA GLY A 46 -11.85 0.57 10.55
C GLY A 46 -10.61 -0.29 10.27
N ALA A 47 -10.61 -1.57 10.65
CA ALA A 47 -9.50 -2.50 10.41
C ALA A 47 -9.96 -3.80 9.74
N CYS A 48 -9.14 -4.36 8.85
CA CYS A 48 -9.41 -5.69 8.29
C CYS A 48 -9.12 -6.77 9.33
N THR A 49 -10.19 -7.32 9.87
CA THR A 49 -10.17 -8.32 10.94
C THR A 49 -10.57 -9.68 10.37
N ARG A 50 -9.83 -10.72 10.75
CA ARG A 50 -10.21 -12.09 10.42
C ARG A 50 -11.41 -12.45 11.30
N SER A 51 -12.53 -12.83 10.70
CA SER A 51 -13.57 -13.51 11.47
C SER A 51 -12.97 -14.82 11.96
N GLY A 52 -12.92 -15.00 13.28
CA GLY A 52 -12.52 -16.26 13.87
C GLY A 52 -13.39 -17.36 13.27
N GLY A 53 -12.76 -18.34 12.61
CA GLY A 53 -13.39 -19.64 12.45
C GLY A 53 -13.62 -20.19 13.85
N GLY A 54 -14.84 -20.67 14.11
CA GLY A 54 -15.15 -21.38 15.35
C GLY A 54 -14.25 -22.59 15.57
#